data_AF-A0AAV2IKP3-F1
#
_entry.id   AF-A0AAV2IKP3-F1
#
_cell.length_a   1.000
_cell.length_b   1.000
_cell.length_c   1.000
_cell.angle_alpha   90.00
_cell.angle_beta   90.00
_cell.angle_gamma   90.00
#
_symmetry.space_group_name_H-M   'P 1'
#
loop_
_entity.id
_entity.type
_entity.pdbx_description
1 polymer ?
#
loop_
_entity_poly.entity_id
_entity_poly.type
_entity_poly.pdbx_seq_one_letter_code
_entity_poly.pdbx_strand_id
1 'polypeptide(L)'
;GQSYRVDINIPSNGGLCGAQFCCEWKLLQRIQHKVELIQQRLKNADSMTSFLQEFVHIAESCVKEHSIETDIWSLQTSQILQQIEELGWENLVSIDESLSHLEFGLYDNAARWHKIQMKFNTKDPNTPAICETSLPEIFHFSWSGKTCLKHIFQEFQAAVSSYQHFWDIMQEIDDKCWVLEPEQPTFADTRRRIAIGPNLSIQINVNCGQPSTFPECRFLGTHSAISELREKLNVNLHMWDAERSLLRNLQEVLDLDFPSRTETRIEELTVDCGICYCHHQQQEIPEIVCE
;
A
#
# COMPACT_ATOMS: atom_id res chain seq x y z
N GLY A 1 25.23 -7.44 -34.49
CA GLY A 1 25.08 -8.81 -33.95
C GLY A 1 25.40 -8.78 -32.47
N GLN A 2 24.57 -9.40 -31.64
CA GLN A 2 24.88 -9.59 -30.21
C GLN A 2 25.99 -10.65 -30.10
N SER A 3 26.97 -10.42 -29.22
CA SER A 3 28.08 -11.36 -28.98
C SER A 3 27.99 -11.84 -27.54
N TYR A 4 28.16 -13.15 -27.33
CA TYR A 4 28.11 -13.79 -26.02
C TYR A 4 29.38 -14.60 -25.79
N ARG A 5 29.87 -14.60 -24.54
CA ARG A 5 30.98 -15.46 -24.14
C ARG A 5 30.49 -16.83 -23.68
N VAL A 6 31.13 -17.87 -24.20
CA VAL A 6 30.91 -19.28 -23.85
C VAL A 6 32.27 -19.91 -23.59
N ASP A 7 32.38 -20.67 -22.50
CA ASP A 7 33.57 -21.41 -22.11
C ASP A 7 33.20 -22.90 -21.99
N ILE A 8 33.92 -23.76 -22.71
CA ILE A 8 33.72 -25.23 -22.68
C ILE A 8 34.99 -25.87 -22.15
N ASN A 9 34.91 -26.44 -20.96
CA ASN A 9 36.03 -27.11 -20.32
C ASN A 9 36.03 -28.59 -20.70
N ILE A 10 37.02 -28.99 -21.50
CA ILE A 10 37.20 -30.38 -21.94
C ILE A 10 38.12 -31.11 -20.94
N PRO A 11 37.72 -32.28 -20.42
CA PRO A 11 38.55 -33.09 -19.53
C PRO A 11 39.84 -33.60 -20.20
N SER A 12 40.85 -33.91 -19.40
CA SER A 12 42.22 -34.26 -19.83
C SER A 12 42.30 -35.52 -20.70
N ASN A 13 41.24 -36.33 -20.73
CA ASN A 13 41.10 -37.53 -21.56
C ASN A 13 40.76 -37.21 -23.03
N GLY A 14 40.57 -35.93 -23.39
CA GLY A 14 40.33 -35.46 -24.75
C GLY A 14 38.95 -35.78 -25.32
N GLY A 15 38.07 -36.41 -24.54
CA GLY A 15 36.69 -36.72 -24.94
C GLY A 15 35.70 -35.64 -24.52
N LEU A 16 34.63 -35.45 -25.28
CA LEU A 16 33.52 -34.56 -24.92
C LEU A 16 32.65 -35.12 -23.80
N CYS A 17 32.74 -36.44 -23.54
CA CYS A 17 32.09 -37.08 -22.40
C CYS A 17 32.73 -36.59 -21.08
N GLY A 18 31.96 -35.81 -20.33
CA GLY A 18 32.41 -35.15 -19.10
C GLY A 18 32.84 -33.68 -19.28
N ALA A 19 32.69 -33.11 -20.48
CA ALA A 19 32.91 -31.69 -20.71
C ALA A 19 31.88 -30.83 -19.96
N GLN A 20 32.34 -29.69 -19.44
CA GLN A 20 31.50 -28.72 -18.74
C GLN A 20 31.24 -27.51 -19.64
N PHE A 21 29.97 -27.11 -19.69
CA PHE A 21 29.54 -25.91 -20.41
C PHE A 21 29.33 -24.77 -19.42
N CYS A 22 29.97 -23.64 -19.69
CA CYS A 22 29.80 -22.38 -18.96
C CYS A 22 29.54 -21.25 -19.96
N CYS A 23 28.81 -20.22 -19.54
CA CYS A 23 28.62 -19.03 -20.34
C CYS A 23 28.44 -17.81 -19.45
N GLU A 24 28.53 -16.63 -20.04
CA GLU A 24 28.20 -15.39 -19.34
C GLU A 24 26.74 -15.37 -18.88
N TRP A 25 26.48 -14.68 -17.76
CA TRP A 25 25.15 -14.65 -17.14
C TRP A 25 24.04 -14.17 -18.09
N LYS A 26 24.35 -13.24 -18.99
CA LYS A 26 23.42 -12.70 -19.99
C LYS A 26 22.92 -13.77 -20.96
N LEU A 27 23.80 -14.69 -21.35
CA LEU A 27 23.43 -15.83 -22.20
C LEU A 27 22.69 -16.87 -21.38
N LEU A 28 23.17 -17.16 -20.17
CA LEU A 28 22.60 -18.17 -19.27
C LEU A 28 21.12 -17.90 -18.99
N GLN A 29 20.75 -16.65 -18.73
CA GLN A 29 19.36 -16.25 -18.50
C GLN A 29 18.44 -16.58 -19.69
N ARG A 30 18.95 -16.46 -20.92
CA ARG A 30 18.19 -16.74 -22.15
C ARG A 30 18.03 -18.23 -22.44
N ILE A 31 19.04 -19.03 -22.09
CA ILE A 31 19.08 -20.47 -22.37
C ILE A 31 18.70 -21.34 -21.17
N GLN A 32 18.35 -20.75 -20.01
CA GLN A 32 18.15 -21.46 -18.74
C GLN A 32 17.22 -22.67 -18.85
N HIS A 33 16.13 -22.53 -19.62
CA HIS A 33 15.13 -23.57 -19.85
C HIS A 33 15.60 -24.70 -20.78
N LYS A 34 16.73 -24.53 -21.48
CA LYS A 34 17.36 -25.54 -22.36
C LYS A 34 18.74 -25.99 -21.88
N VAL A 35 19.17 -25.64 -20.66
CA VAL A 35 20.50 -26.02 -20.14
C VAL A 35 20.69 -27.54 -20.11
N GLU A 36 19.68 -28.30 -19.67
CA GLU A 36 19.76 -29.77 -19.65
C GLU A 36 19.91 -30.36 -21.06
N LEU A 37 19.18 -29.81 -22.03
CA LEU A 37 19.28 -30.20 -23.45
C LEU A 37 20.69 -29.91 -23.98
N ILE A 38 21.26 -28.74 -23.68
CA ILE A 38 22.61 -28.36 -24.10
C ILE A 38 23.66 -29.31 -23.50
N GLN A 39 23.52 -29.68 -22.23
CA GLN A 39 24.40 -30.65 -21.59
C GLN A 39 24.28 -32.06 -22.20
N GLN A 40 23.07 -32.49 -22.55
CA GLN A 40 22.85 -33.77 -23.25
C GLN A 40 23.50 -33.75 -24.64
N ARG A 41 23.34 -32.66 -25.40
CA ARG A 41 23.97 -32.51 -26.71
C ARG A 41 25.50 -32.47 -26.63
N LEU A 42 26.06 -31.83 -25.62
CA LEU A 42 27.52 -31.82 -25.40
C LEU A 42 28.07 -33.22 -25.12
N LYS A 43 27.36 -34.02 -24.33
CA LYS A 43 27.77 -35.40 -24.00
C LYS A 43 27.73 -36.34 -25.21
N ASN A 44 26.75 -36.14 -26.10
CA ASN A 44 26.48 -37.03 -27.23
C ASN A 44 27.08 -36.54 -28.56
N ALA A 45 27.81 -35.44 -28.56
CA ALA A 45 28.36 -34.87 -29.79
C ALA A 45 29.57 -35.68 -30.29
N ASP A 46 29.60 -35.93 -31.60
CA ASP A 46 30.72 -36.60 -32.27
C ASP A 46 31.98 -35.72 -32.39
N SER A 47 31.81 -34.39 -32.33
CA SER A 47 32.90 -33.43 -32.41
C SER A 47 32.53 -32.09 -31.76
N MET A 48 33.54 -31.29 -31.40
CA MET A 48 33.31 -29.94 -30.88
C MET A 48 32.61 -29.05 -31.93
N THR A 49 32.98 -29.21 -33.20
CA THR A 49 32.39 -28.43 -34.30
C THR A 49 30.90 -28.72 -34.47
N SER A 50 30.49 -29.99 -34.42
CA SER A 50 29.07 -30.36 -34.52
C SER A 50 28.26 -29.86 -33.34
N PHE A 51 28.81 -29.95 -32.12
CA PHE A 51 28.19 -29.35 -30.94
C PHE A 51 28.02 -27.84 -31.08
N LEU A 52 29.08 -27.12 -31.49
CA LEU A 52 29.03 -25.65 -31.61
C LEU A 52 27.98 -25.21 -32.63
N GLN A 53 27.82 -25.93 -33.75
CA GLN A 53 26.76 -25.65 -34.74
C GLN A 53 25.35 -25.83 -34.15
N GLU A 54 25.11 -26.95 -33.45
CA GLU A 54 23.82 -27.19 -32.79
C GLU A 54 23.56 -26.16 -31.68
N PHE A 55 24.57 -25.85 -30.87
CA PHE A 55 24.49 -24.87 -29.80
C PHE A 55 24.14 -23.48 -30.35
N VAL A 56 24.78 -23.04 -31.44
CA VAL A 56 24.46 -21.75 -32.06
C VAL A 56 23.00 -21.71 -32.49
N HIS A 57 22.46 -22.77 -33.11
CA HIS A 57 21.04 -22.82 -33.46
C HIS A 57 20.10 -22.80 -32.24
N ILE A 58 20.43 -23.53 -31.18
CA ILE A 58 19.65 -23.51 -29.92
C ILE A 58 19.69 -22.10 -29.32
N ALA A 59 20.87 -21.50 -29.19
CA ALA A 59 21.05 -20.17 -28.65
C ALA A 59 20.33 -19.10 -29.49
N GLU A 60 20.43 -19.16 -30.82
CA GLU A 60 19.71 -18.26 -31.73
C GLU A 60 18.20 -18.39 -31.58
N SER A 61 17.67 -19.61 -31.42
CA SER A 61 16.23 -19.81 -31.18
C SER A 61 15.78 -19.15 -29.87
N CYS A 62 16.53 -19.34 -28.78
CA CYS A 62 16.23 -18.74 -27.48
C CYS A 62 16.38 -17.22 -27.50
N VAL A 63 17.38 -16.70 -28.21
CA VAL A 63 17.60 -15.26 -28.38
C VAL A 63 16.49 -14.62 -29.21
N LYS A 64 15.98 -15.30 -30.24
CA LYS A 64 14.83 -14.83 -31.04
C LYS A 64 13.51 -14.91 -30.28
N GLU A 65 13.32 -15.92 -29.43
CA GLU A 65 12.15 -16.04 -28.57
C GLU A 65 12.13 -14.97 -27.45
N HIS A 66 13.29 -14.59 -26.89
CA HIS A 66 13.41 -13.59 -25.81
C HIS A 66 13.74 -12.16 -26.29
N SER A 67 13.80 -11.87 -27.60
CA SER A 67 14.25 -10.57 -28.10
C SER A 67 13.33 -9.39 -27.72
N ILE A 68 12.10 -9.66 -27.29
CA ILE A 68 11.15 -8.63 -26.87
C ILE A 68 11.40 -8.19 -25.42
N GLU A 69 11.91 -9.09 -24.55
CA GLU A 69 12.11 -8.77 -23.14
C GLU A 69 13.45 -8.05 -22.89
N THR A 70 14.55 -8.47 -23.51
CA THR A 70 15.89 -7.94 -23.19
C THR A 70 16.15 -6.47 -23.55
N ASP A 71 15.37 -5.86 -24.44
CA ASP A 71 15.54 -4.44 -24.77
C ASP A 71 14.86 -3.50 -23.76
N ILE A 72 13.82 -3.97 -23.04
CA ILE A 72 13.13 -3.24 -21.97
C ILE A 72 14.08 -3.01 -20.77
N TRP A 73 14.98 -3.97 -20.50
CA TRP A 73 15.86 -4.00 -19.34
C TRP A 73 17.12 -3.11 -19.39
N SER A 74 17.40 -2.40 -20.49
CA SER A 74 18.71 -1.70 -20.62
C SER A 74 18.68 -0.20 -20.29
N LEU A 75 17.62 0.51 -20.69
CA LEU A 75 17.51 1.96 -20.53
C LEU A 75 16.44 2.39 -19.52
N GLN A 76 15.27 1.75 -19.52
CA GLN A 76 14.21 2.10 -18.56
C GLN A 76 14.57 1.66 -17.14
N THR A 77 15.13 0.45 -16.99
CA THR A 77 15.64 -0.05 -15.71
C THR A 77 16.73 0.85 -15.13
N SER A 78 17.70 1.27 -15.93
CA SER A 78 18.76 2.18 -15.45
C SER A 78 18.23 3.55 -15.07
N GLN A 79 17.23 4.08 -15.79
CA GLN A 79 16.55 5.33 -15.44
C GLN A 79 15.76 5.22 -14.12
N ILE A 80 15.06 4.11 -13.88
CA ILE A 80 14.32 3.92 -12.63
C ILE A 80 15.29 3.79 -11.46
N LEU A 81 16.35 2.99 -11.59
CA LEU A 81 17.37 2.84 -10.54
C LEU A 81 18.06 4.18 -10.23
N GLN A 82 18.36 5.00 -11.24
CA GLN A 82 18.90 6.34 -11.03
C GLN A 82 17.89 7.23 -10.29
N GLN A 83 16.61 7.18 -10.64
CA GLN A 83 15.57 7.93 -9.93
C GLN A 83 15.40 7.49 -8.48
N ILE A 84 15.55 6.20 -8.17
CA ILE A 84 15.58 5.69 -6.80
C ILE A 84 16.79 6.26 -6.05
N GLU A 85 17.96 6.26 -6.66
CA GLU A 85 19.18 6.83 -6.07
C GLU A 85 19.03 8.34 -5.81
N GLU A 86 18.42 9.09 -6.72
CA GLU A 86 18.14 10.52 -6.57
C GLU A 86 17.06 10.85 -5.53
N LEU A 87 16.13 9.93 -5.30
CA LEU A 87 15.09 10.02 -4.26
C LEU A 87 15.65 9.65 -2.89
N GLY A 88 16.53 8.64 -2.83
CA GLY A 88 17.12 8.08 -1.63
C GLY A 88 16.63 6.66 -1.37
N TRP A 89 17.58 5.71 -1.26
CA TRP A 89 17.31 4.30 -0.99
C TRP A 89 16.67 4.06 0.38
N GLU A 90 16.88 4.97 1.33
CA GLU A 90 16.30 4.93 2.67
C GLU A 90 14.77 5.07 2.66
N ASN A 91 14.21 5.67 1.62
CA ASN A 91 12.77 5.84 1.46
C ASN A 91 12.13 4.64 0.74
N LEU A 92 12.92 3.76 0.13
CA LEU A 92 12.43 2.60 -0.61
C LEU A 92 12.02 1.48 0.36
N VAL A 93 10.76 1.07 0.29
CA VAL A 93 10.19 0.01 1.13
C VAL A 93 10.23 -1.34 0.42
N SER A 94 9.78 -1.37 -0.84
CA SER A 94 9.82 -2.57 -1.65
C SER A 94 9.83 -2.23 -3.14
N ILE A 95 10.34 -3.16 -3.94
CA ILE A 95 10.35 -3.08 -5.40
C ILE A 95 10.12 -4.46 -5.97
N ASP A 96 9.34 -4.58 -7.03
CA ASP A 96 9.11 -5.85 -7.71
C ASP A 96 10.23 -6.17 -8.72
N GLU A 97 10.32 -7.43 -9.13
CA GLU A 97 11.34 -7.88 -10.09
C GLU A 97 11.28 -7.11 -11.40
N SER A 98 10.06 -6.72 -11.84
CA SER A 98 9.83 -6.02 -13.11
C SER A 98 10.07 -4.51 -13.06
N LEU A 99 10.40 -3.96 -11.88
CA LEU A 99 10.56 -2.52 -11.62
C LEU A 99 9.34 -1.69 -12.05
N SER A 100 8.17 -2.31 -12.08
CA SER A 100 6.91 -1.66 -12.42
C SER A 100 6.10 -1.32 -11.18
N HIS A 101 6.40 -1.93 -10.03
CA HIS A 101 5.78 -1.66 -8.75
C HIS A 101 6.85 -1.25 -7.76
N LEU A 102 6.78 0.00 -7.31
CA LEU A 102 7.68 0.56 -6.31
C LEU A 102 6.86 1.04 -5.11
N GLU A 103 7.34 0.77 -3.91
CA GLU A 103 6.75 1.29 -2.68
C GLU A 103 7.77 2.16 -1.97
N PHE A 104 7.38 3.40 -1.66
CA PHE A 104 8.18 4.34 -0.87
C PHE A 104 7.45 4.69 0.42
N GLY A 105 8.20 5.07 1.45
CA GLY A 105 7.64 5.44 2.73
C GLY A 105 8.43 6.53 3.44
N LEU A 106 7.76 7.19 4.37
CA LEU A 106 8.33 8.25 5.19
C LEU A 106 7.64 8.33 6.54
N TYR A 107 8.36 8.86 7.52
CA TYR A 107 7.79 9.28 8.79
C TYR A 107 7.35 10.74 8.71
N ASP A 108 6.18 11.05 9.25
CA ASP A 108 5.76 12.44 9.45
C ASP A 108 6.32 13.05 10.74
N ASN A 109 5.92 14.29 11.03
CA ASN A 109 6.41 15.04 12.19
C ASN A 109 5.99 14.43 13.54
N ALA A 110 4.91 13.63 13.56
CA ALA A 110 4.43 12.90 14.73
C ALA A 110 4.98 11.47 14.78
N ALA A 111 5.99 11.15 13.96
CA ALA A 111 6.59 9.83 13.83
C ALA A 111 5.61 8.73 13.37
N ARG A 112 4.55 9.10 12.64
CA ARG A 112 3.64 8.14 11.99
C ARG A 112 4.22 7.72 10.65
N TRP A 113 4.14 6.42 10.35
CA TRP A 113 4.68 5.84 9.12
C TRP A 113 3.64 5.88 7.99
N HIS A 114 4.00 6.51 6.88
CA HIS A 114 3.16 6.64 5.69
C HIS A 114 3.86 6.02 4.48
N LYS A 115 3.07 5.46 3.55
CA LYS A 115 3.61 4.85 2.33
C LYS A 115 2.78 5.15 1.09
N ILE A 116 3.46 5.15 -0.04
CA ILE A 116 2.90 5.30 -1.38
C ILE A 116 3.38 4.16 -2.25
N GLN A 117 2.43 3.49 -2.90
CA GLN A 117 2.69 2.48 -3.91
C GLN A 117 2.52 3.11 -5.29
N MET A 118 3.56 3.01 -6.12
CA MET A 118 3.60 3.56 -7.47
C MET A 118 3.66 2.41 -8.48
N LYS A 119 2.66 2.34 -9.36
CA LYS A 119 2.56 1.32 -10.42
C LYS A 119 2.73 1.98 -11.78
N PHE A 120 3.77 1.56 -12.50
CA PHE A 120 4.14 2.09 -13.81
C PHE A 120 3.71 1.16 -14.93
N ASN A 121 3.27 1.75 -16.04
CA ASN A 121 2.97 0.99 -17.25
C ASN A 121 4.26 0.72 -18.03
N THR A 122 4.74 -0.53 -17.99
CA THR A 122 5.95 -0.96 -18.71
C THR A 122 5.82 -0.90 -20.23
N LYS A 123 4.58 -0.86 -20.77
CA LYS A 123 4.31 -0.82 -22.21
C LYS A 123 4.17 0.61 -22.75
N ASP A 124 3.76 1.55 -21.91
CA ASP A 124 3.63 2.97 -22.27
C ASP A 124 4.11 3.89 -21.14
N PRO A 125 5.39 4.33 -21.19
CA PRO A 125 5.97 5.22 -20.19
C PRO A 125 5.33 6.61 -20.11
N ASN A 126 4.52 7.01 -21.09
CA ASN A 126 3.84 8.31 -21.05
C ASN A 126 2.53 8.25 -20.25
N THR A 127 2.01 7.05 -19.99
CA THR A 127 0.85 6.86 -19.13
C THR A 127 1.21 7.22 -17.68
N PRO A 128 0.40 8.05 -16.99
CA PRO A 128 0.60 8.37 -15.57
C PRO A 128 0.72 7.12 -14.70
N ALA A 129 1.64 7.16 -13.74
CA ALA A 129 1.73 6.13 -12.73
C ALA A 129 0.45 6.07 -11.89
N ILE A 130 -0.01 4.87 -11.58
CA ILE A 130 -1.11 4.68 -10.62
C ILE A 130 -0.49 4.74 -9.23
N CYS A 131 -0.92 5.69 -8.41
CA CYS A 131 -0.44 5.87 -7.05
C CYS A 131 -1.51 5.46 -6.04
N GLU A 132 -1.20 4.50 -5.19
CA GLU A 132 -2.06 4.03 -4.12
C GLU A 132 -1.47 4.46 -2.76
N THR A 133 -2.30 5.05 -1.91
CA THR A 133 -1.92 5.57 -0.59
C THR A 133 -3.04 5.31 0.41
N SER A 134 -2.74 5.48 1.69
CA SER A 134 -3.74 5.52 2.76
C SER A 134 -4.06 6.96 3.20
N LEU A 135 -4.08 7.91 2.25
CA LEU A 135 -4.48 9.28 2.56
C LEU A 135 -6.01 9.39 2.69
N PRO A 136 -6.53 10.38 3.46
CA PRO A 136 -7.97 10.62 3.61
C PRO A 136 -8.71 10.91 2.30
N GLU A 137 -8.02 11.52 1.33
CA GLU A 137 -8.56 11.83 0.01
C GLU A 137 -7.70 11.19 -1.09
N ILE A 138 -8.24 11.19 -2.30
CA ILE A 138 -7.53 10.70 -3.48
C ILE A 138 -6.24 11.50 -3.66
N PHE A 139 -5.12 10.79 -3.77
CA PHE A 139 -3.84 11.42 -4.01
C PHE A 139 -3.78 11.98 -5.44
N HIS A 140 -3.61 13.29 -5.54
CA HIS A 140 -3.45 13.99 -6.81
C HIS A 140 -2.02 14.50 -6.96
N PHE A 141 -1.45 14.35 -8.16
CA PHE A 141 -0.13 14.87 -8.49
C PHE A 141 -0.08 15.30 -9.96
N SER A 142 0.88 16.16 -10.28
CA SER A 142 1.05 16.66 -11.65
C SER A 142 1.90 15.70 -12.49
N TRP A 143 1.30 15.12 -13.53
CA TRP A 143 2.01 14.28 -14.49
C TRP A 143 2.39 15.04 -15.76
N SER A 144 3.65 14.93 -16.15
CA SER A 144 4.21 15.46 -17.39
C SER A 144 5.31 14.52 -17.88
N GLY A 145 5.76 14.66 -19.13
CA GLY A 145 6.91 13.88 -19.66
C GLY A 145 8.26 14.13 -18.96
N LYS A 146 8.29 15.01 -17.94
CA LYS A 146 9.46 15.27 -17.08
C LYS A 146 9.25 14.83 -15.63
N THR A 147 8.06 14.33 -15.29
CA THR A 147 7.77 13.85 -13.93
C THR A 147 8.64 12.61 -13.65
N CYS A 148 9.21 12.56 -12.45
CA CYS A 148 10.10 11.50 -11.99
C CYS A 148 9.66 11.06 -10.58
N LEU A 149 10.18 9.93 -10.08
CA LEU A 149 9.82 9.38 -8.76
C LEU A 149 9.89 10.43 -7.65
N LYS A 150 10.95 11.25 -7.65
CA LYS A 150 11.17 12.30 -6.67
C LYS A 150 10.05 13.35 -6.66
N HIS A 151 9.56 13.76 -7.83
CA HIS A 151 8.46 14.73 -7.91
C HIS A 151 7.17 14.17 -7.30
N ILE A 152 6.82 12.90 -7.61
CA ILE A 152 5.63 12.24 -7.05
C ILE A 152 5.77 12.10 -5.52
N PHE A 153 6.96 11.71 -5.05
CA PHE A 153 7.23 11.55 -3.63
C PHE A 153 7.20 12.89 -2.87
N GLN A 154 7.64 13.98 -3.49
CA GLN A 154 7.54 15.33 -2.91
C GLN A 154 6.09 15.80 -2.77
N GLU A 155 5.24 15.55 -3.77
CA GLU A 155 3.80 15.83 -3.67
C GLU A 155 3.15 14.97 -2.56
N PHE A 156 3.56 13.71 -2.44
CA PHE A 156 3.12 12.83 -1.35
C PHE A 156 3.55 13.35 0.03
N GLN A 157 4.80 13.78 0.18
CA GLN A 157 5.31 14.43 1.41
C GLN A 157 4.51 15.68 1.77
N ALA A 158 4.17 16.50 0.77
CA ALA A 158 3.36 17.69 0.97
C ALA A 158 1.93 17.34 1.44
N ALA A 159 1.30 16.33 0.82
CA ALA A 159 -0.01 15.84 1.22
C ALA A 159 0.00 15.26 2.65
N VAL A 160 1.00 14.46 3.01
CA VAL A 160 1.19 13.95 4.38
C VAL A 160 1.34 15.12 5.37
N SER A 161 2.09 16.14 4.99
CA SER A 161 2.26 17.34 5.83
C SER A 161 0.97 18.13 6.02
N SER A 162 0.06 18.14 5.03
CA SER A 162 -1.21 18.87 5.16
C SER A 162 -2.23 18.16 6.06
N TYR A 163 -2.16 16.84 6.23
CA TYR A 163 -3.11 16.07 7.04
C TYR A 163 -2.70 15.89 8.51
N GLN A 164 -1.60 16.50 8.96
CA GLN A 164 -1.11 16.35 10.34
C GLN A 164 -2.18 16.66 11.40
N HIS A 165 -2.80 17.84 11.31
CA HIS A 165 -3.84 18.26 12.25
C HIS A 165 -5.05 17.32 12.27
N PHE A 166 -5.44 16.82 11.10
CA PHE A 166 -6.51 15.82 11.00
C PHE A 166 -6.15 14.53 11.73
N TRP A 167 -4.96 13.96 11.46
CA TRP A 167 -4.56 12.72 12.11
C TRP A 167 -4.33 12.87 13.61
N ASP A 168 -3.88 14.04 14.09
CA ASP A 168 -3.75 14.33 15.52
C ASP A 168 -5.12 14.28 16.22
N ILE A 169 -6.15 14.84 15.60
CA ILE A 169 -7.54 14.80 16.07
C ILE A 169 -8.06 13.35 16.09
N MET A 170 -7.88 12.61 15.00
CA MET A 170 -8.35 11.22 14.92
C MET A 170 -7.65 10.34 15.95
N GLN A 171 -6.35 10.55 16.16
CA GLN A 171 -5.57 9.83 17.17
C GLN A 171 -6.04 10.16 18.59
N GLU A 172 -6.39 11.42 18.91
CA GLU A 172 -6.97 11.74 20.22
C GLU A 172 -8.26 10.95 20.48
N ILE A 173 -9.12 10.82 19.47
CA ILE A 173 -10.36 10.04 19.58
C ILE A 173 -10.05 8.55 19.76
N ASP A 174 -9.14 8.01 18.95
CA ASP A 174 -8.76 6.59 18.99
C ASP A 174 -8.11 6.21 20.33
N ASP A 175 -7.36 7.13 20.95
CA ASP A 175 -6.67 6.90 22.22
C ASP A 175 -7.61 7.05 23.44
N LYS A 176 -8.56 7.99 23.39
CA LYS A 176 -9.36 8.38 24.57
C LYS A 176 -10.77 7.82 24.59
N CYS A 177 -11.29 7.37 23.44
CA CYS A 177 -12.66 6.89 23.32
C CYS A 177 -12.72 5.42 22.96
N TRP A 178 -13.87 4.80 23.24
CA TRP A 178 -14.20 3.48 22.71
C TRP A 178 -14.72 3.61 21.27
N VAL A 179 -13.81 3.50 20.29
CA VAL A 179 -14.16 3.42 18.87
C VAL A 179 -14.66 2.00 18.53
N LEU A 180 -15.88 1.95 18.01
CA LEU A 180 -16.56 0.74 17.55
C LEU A 180 -16.20 0.43 16.10
N GLU A 181 -16.26 1.44 15.21
CA GLU A 181 -16.00 1.27 13.78
C GLU A 181 -15.21 2.46 13.21
N PRO A 182 -14.19 2.21 12.35
CA PRO A 182 -13.59 0.89 12.08
C PRO A 182 -12.84 0.35 13.31
N GLU A 183 -12.77 -0.98 13.48
CA GLU A 183 -12.05 -1.61 14.60
C GLU A 183 -10.53 -1.37 14.53
N GLN A 184 -10.00 -1.33 13.31
CA GLN A 184 -8.60 -1.01 13.03
C GLN A 184 -8.54 0.16 12.07
N PRO A 185 -8.62 1.39 12.58
CA PRO A 185 -8.59 2.56 11.73
C PRO A 185 -7.29 2.72 10.96
N THR A 186 -7.40 3.14 9.72
CA THR A 186 -6.30 3.53 8.84
C THR A 186 -6.22 5.04 8.72
N PHE A 187 -5.13 5.55 8.16
CA PHE A 187 -4.98 6.99 7.89
C PHE A 187 -5.96 7.54 6.84
N ALA A 188 -6.66 6.66 6.10
CA ALA A 188 -7.67 7.04 5.13
C ALA A 188 -9.06 7.20 5.76
N ASP A 189 -9.29 6.63 6.95
CA ASP A 189 -10.61 6.59 7.56
C ASP A 189 -10.97 7.92 8.22
N THR A 190 -11.89 8.67 7.60
CA THR A 190 -12.42 9.94 8.13
C THR A 190 -13.59 9.77 9.10
N ARG A 191 -14.07 8.53 9.28
CA ARG A 191 -15.23 8.20 10.10
C ARG A 191 -14.83 7.47 11.37
N ARG A 192 -15.54 7.76 12.46
CA ARG A 192 -15.48 7.00 13.70
C ARG A 192 -16.88 6.81 14.26
N ARG A 193 -17.26 5.58 14.54
CA ARG A 193 -18.40 5.26 15.41
C ARG A 193 -17.86 5.11 16.82
N ILE A 194 -18.30 5.97 17.71
CA ILE A 194 -17.81 6.07 19.09
C ILE A 194 -18.95 5.65 20.01
N ALA A 195 -18.68 4.74 20.93
CA ALA A 195 -19.67 4.36 21.94
C ALA A 195 -19.93 5.54 22.90
N ILE A 196 -21.19 5.74 23.28
CA ILE A 196 -21.59 6.70 24.32
C ILE A 196 -22.08 5.93 25.56
N GLY A 197 -22.79 4.83 25.35
CA GLY A 197 -23.33 3.98 26.42
C GLY A 197 -23.92 2.69 25.86
N PRO A 198 -24.65 1.91 26.68
CA PRO A 198 -25.22 0.63 26.25
C PRO A 198 -26.15 0.81 25.05
N ASN A 199 -25.81 0.20 23.92
CA ASN A 199 -26.55 0.32 22.66
C ASN A 199 -26.73 1.77 22.16
N LEU A 200 -25.84 2.70 22.55
CA LEU A 200 -25.88 4.09 22.15
C LEU A 200 -24.50 4.52 21.65
N SER A 201 -24.45 5.05 20.44
CA SER A 201 -23.22 5.49 19.80
C SER A 201 -23.45 6.73 18.93
N ILE A 202 -22.36 7.45 18.67
CA ILE A 202 -22.32 8.53 17.68
C ILE A 202 -21.34 8.16 16.58
N GLN A 203 -21.78 8.24 15.34
CA GLN A 203 -20.91 8.20 14.18
C GLN A 203 -20.59 9.63 13.76
N ILE A 204 -19.31 9.96 13.72
CA ILE A 204 -18.80 11.22 13.20
C ILE A 204 -18.10 11.01 11.87
N ASN A 205 -18.18 12.00 10.97
CA ASN A 205 -17.40 12.08 9.75
C ASN A 205 -16.65 13.41 9.75
N VAL A 206 -15.33 13.35 9.91
CA VAL A 206 -14.47 14.52 10.07
C VAL A 206 -13.96 14.97 8.71
N ASN A 207 -14.11 16.26 8.39
CA ASN A 207 -13.53 16.83 7.18
C ASN A 207 -12.02 16.96 7.34
N CYS A 208 -11.24 16.18 6.60
CA CYS A 208 -9.77 16.19 6.69
C CYS A 208 -9.11 17.50 6.26
N GLY A 209 -9.76 18.31 5.41
CA GLY A 209 -9.29 19.64 5.04
C GLY A 209 -9.65 20.74 6.05
N GLN A 210 -10.66 20.50 6.90
CA GLN A 210 -11.13 21.44 7.93
C GLN A 210 -11.51 20.70 9.23
N PRO A 211 -10.57 20.01 9.90
CA PRO A 211 -10.90 19.03 10.92
C PRO A 211 -11.39 19.64 12.25
N SER A 212 -11.17 20.95 12.48
CA SER A 212 -11.73 21.68 13.64
C SER A 212 -13.20 22.10 13.47
N THR A 213 -13.78 21.94 12.27
CA THR A 213 -15.19 22.29 12.03
C THR A 213 -16.13 21.24 12.62
N PHE A 214 -17.38 21.64 12.86
CA PHE A 214 -18.41 20.70 13.33
C PHE A 214 -18.58 19.55 12.32
N PRO A 215 -18.34 18.29 12.70
CA PRO A 215 -18.41 17.15 11.80
C PRO A 215 -19.87 16.74 11.54
N GLU A 216 -20.10 15.96 10.48
CA GLU A 216 -21.38 15.29 10.33
C GLU A 216 -21.55 14.28 11.45
N CYS A 217 -22.68 14.34 12.17
CA CYS A 217 -22.96 13.50 13.33
C CYS A 217 -24.24 12.68 13.11
N ARG A 218 -24.16 11.37 13.34
CA ARG A 218 -25.31 10.45 13.32
C ARG A 218 -25.35 9.65 14.62
N PHE A 219 -26.40 9.83 15.41
CA PHE A 219 -26.64 9.01 16.60
C PHE A 219 -27.31 7.69 16.24
N LEU A 220 -26.89 6.60 16.89
CA LEU A 220 -27.48 5.26 16.78
C LEU A 220 -27.81 4.73 18.17
N GLY A 221 -29.03 4.25 18.38
CA GLY A 221 -29.57 3.79 19.65
C GLY A 221 -31.10 3.89 19.70
N THR A 222 -31.68 3.80 20.91
CA THR A 222 -33.13 3.93 21.10
C THR A 222 -33.61 5.35 20.80
N HIS A 223 -34.89 5.49 20.40
CA HIS A 223 -35.45 6.80 20.01
C HIS A 223 -35.42 7.84 21.15
N SER A 224 -35.66 7.40 22.39
CA SER A 224 -35.61 8.26 23.57
C SER A 224 -34.20 8.80 23.83
N ALA A 225 -33.19 7.93 23.82
CA ALA A 225 -31.79 8.31 24.04
C ALA A 225 -31.26 9.22 22.92
N ILE A 226 -31.61 8.92 21.66
CA ILE A 226 -31.23 9.78 20.52
C ILE A 226 -31.88 11.16 20.64
N SER A 227 -33.16 11.23 21.04
CA SER A 227 -33.88 12.49 21.19
C SER A 227 -33.21 13.39 22.23
N GLU A 228 -32.81 12.83 23.38
CA GLU A 228 -32.09 13.59 24.42
C GLU A 228 -30.75 14.15 23.91
N LEU A 229 -29.94 13.33 23.23
CA LEU A 229 -28.66 13.78 22.67
C LEU A 229 -28.84 14.85 21.60
N ARG A 230 -29.90 14.76 20.77
CA ARG A 230 -30.22 15.78 19.76
C ARG A 230 -30.63 17.10 20.41
N GLU A 231 -31.41 17.06 21.49
CA GLU A 231 -31.78 18.26 22.24
C GLU A 231 -30.53 18.93 22.83
N LYS A 232 -29.67 18.16 23.52
CA LYS A 232 -28.39 18.67 24.05
C LYS A 232 -27.53 19.29 22.94
N LEU A 233 -27.33 18.57 21.84
CA LEU A 233 -26.59 19.07 20.68
C LEU A 233 -27.16 20.40 20.17
N ASN A 234 -28.47 20.50 19.96
CA ASN A 234 -29.10 21.71 19.43
C ASN A 234 -28.99 22.91 20.37
N VAL A 235 -29.15 22.69 21.68
CA VAL A 235 -29.04 23.76 22.68
C VAL A 235 -27.60 24.23 22.80
N ASN A 236 -26.65 23.31 22.80
CA ASN A 236 -25.26 23.57 23.14
C ASN A 236 -24.35 23.82 21.93
N LEU A 237 -24.82 23.67 20.68
CA LEU A 237 -24.00 23.81 19.47
C LEU A 237 -23.26 25.17 19.40
N HIS A 238 -23.85 26.22 19.96
CA HIS A 238 -23.24 27.55 20.06
C HIS A 238 -21.94 27.58 20.89
N MET A 239 -21.68 26.56 21.71
CA MET A 239 -20.46 26.41 22.50
C MET A 239 -19.31 25.77 21.71
N TRP A 240 -19.53 25.37 20.45
CA TRP A 240 -18.48 24.83 19.60
C TRP A 240 -17.37 25.86 19.37
N ASP A 241 -16.13 25.45 19.62
CA ASP A 241 -14.95 26.30 19.53
C ASP A 241 -13.90 25.64 18.64
N ALA A 242 -13.56 26.26 17.50
CA ALA A 242 -12.61 25.68 16.53
C ALA A 242 -11.17 25.59 17.06
N GLU A 243 -10.83 26.34 18.12
CA GLU A 243 -9.52 26.28 18.79
C GLU A 243 -9.45 25.14 19.81
N ARG A 244 -10.60 24.54 20.14
CA ARG A 244 -10.69 23.40 21.06
C ARG A 244 -10.61 22.09 20.29
N SER A 245 -10.08 21.06 20.95
CA SER A 245 -10.03 19.72 20.36
C SER A 245 -11.43 19.19 20.06
N LEU A 246 -11.53 18.36 19.02
CA LEU A 246 -12.80 17.79 18.57
C LEU A 246 -13.48 16.98 19.69
N LEU A 247 -12.70 16.17 20.41
CA LEU A 247 -13.22 15.38 21.52
C LEU A 247 -13.83 16.28 22.60
N ARG A 248 -13.11 17.33 23.02
CA ARG A 248 -13.62 18.21 24.07
C ARG A 248 -14.84 19.01 23.61
N ASN A 249 -14.89 19.43 22.36
CA ASN A 249 -16.09 20.02 21.77
C ASN A 249 -17.29 19.07 21.85
N LEU A 250 -17.12 17.81 21.46
CA LEU A 250 -18.19 16.82 21.52
C LEU A 250 -18.66 16.57 22.96
N GLN A 251 -17.74 16.48 23.93
CA GLN A 251 -18.10 16.32 25.35
C GLN A 251 -18.94 17.49 25.88
N GLU A 252 -18.54 18.72 25.55
CA GLU A 252 -19.21 19.95 26.03
C GLU A 252 -20.57 20.14 25.35
N VAL A 253 -20.66 19.88 24.05
CA VAL A 253 -21.91 20.03 23.31
C VAL A 253 -22.91 18.93 23.69
N LEU A 254 -22.45 17.70 23.89
CA LEU A 254 -23.31 16.58 24.26
C LEU A 254 -23.52 16.45 25.78
N ASP A 255 -22.83 17.27 26.58
CA ASP A 255 -22.86 17.24 28.05
C ASP A 255 -22.72 15.81 28.59
N LEU A 256 -21.62 15.15 28.18
CA LEU A 256 -21.26 13.79 28.57
C LEU A 256 -19.76 13.54 28.45
N ASP A 257 -19.29 12.51 29.13
CA ASP A 257 -17.96 11.94 28.94
C ASP A 257 -18.05 10.65 28.12
N PHE A 258 -17.12 10.46 27.17
CA PHE A 258 -17.05 9.25 26.37
C PHE A 258 -16.40 8.11 27.16
N PRO A 259 -16.92 6.87 27.07
CA PRO A 259 -16.27 5.70 27.64
C PRO A 259 -14.90 5.47 27.01
N SER A 260 -13.92 5.10 27.82
CA SER A 260 -12.55 4.81 27.38
C SER A 260 -12.32 3.29 27.26
N ARG A 261 -11.45 2.88 26.34
CA ARG A 261 -11.13 1.45 26.14
C ARG A 261 -10.47 0.79 27.34
N THR A 262 -9.82 1.58 28.18
CA THR A 262 -9.11 1.10 29.38
C THR A 262 -10.01 0.88 30.59
N GLU A 263 -11.16 1.53 30.64
CA GLU A 263 -12.01 1.57 31.84
C GLU A 263 -13.34 0.86 31.66
N THR A 264 -13.82 0.72 30.43
CA THR A 264 -15.11 0.11 30.11
C THR A 264 -14.92 -1.27 29.50
N ARG A 265 -15.87 -2.20 29.72
CA ARG A 265 -15.86 -3.50 29.05
C ARG A 265 -16.80 -3.49 27.85
N ILE A 266 -16.48 -4.24 26.79
CA ILE A 266 -17.30 -4.25 25.57
C ILE A 266 -18.73 -4.74 25.84
N GLU A 267 -18.89 -5.67 26.79
CA GLU A 267 -20.19 -6.21 27.21
C GLU A 267 -21.08 -5.16 27.89
N GLU A 268 -20.51 -4.06 28.35
CA GLU A 268 -21.25 -2.92 28.92
C GLU A 268 -21.78 -1.97 27.83
N LEU A 269 -21.24 -2.06 26.61
CA LEU A 269 -21.53 -1.14 25.51
C LEU A 269 -22.36 -1.78 24.39
N THR A 270 -22.22 -3.09 24.17
CA THR A 270 -22.88 -3.80 23.07
C THR A 270 -23.72 -4.97 23.56
N VAL A 271 -24.97 -5.07 23.07
CA VAL A 271 -25.80 -6.27 23.19
C VAL A 271 -25.73 -7.07 21.89
N ASP A 272 -25.74 -8.40 21.99
CA ASP A 272 -25.76 -9.30 20.84
C ASP A 272 -26.87 -8.96 19.84
N CYS A 273 -26.58 -9.10 18.55
CA CYS A 273 -27.60 -9.00 17.53
C CYS A 273 -28.72 -10.01 17.80
N GLY A 274 -29.97 -9.55 17.98
CA GLY A 274 -31.11 -10.44 18.22
C GLY A 274 -31.51 -11.35 17.04
N ILE A 275 -30.84 -11.22 15.89
CA ILE A 275 -31.08 -12.03 14.69
C ILE A 275 -29.98 -13.07 14.51
N CYS A 276 -28.71 -12.64 14.49
CA CYS A 276 -27.59 -13.54 14.24
C CYS A 276 -26.88 -14.02 15.52
N TYR A 277 -27.23 -13.49 16.70
CA TYR A 277 -26.60 -13.79 17.99
C TYR A 277 -25.07 -13.64 17.97
N CYS A 278 -24.57 -12.74 17.13
CA CYS A 278 -23.16 -12.42 17.00
C CYS A 278 -22.94 -10.93 17.29
N HIS A 279 -21.86 -10.63 18.00
CA HIS A 279 -21.38 -9.26 18.21
C HIS A 279 -20.79 -8.63 16.95
N HIS A 280 -20.21 -9.44 16.05
CA HIS A 280 -19.51 -8.98 14.84
C HIS A 280 -19.79 -9.94 13.68
N GLN A 281 -20.27 -9.41 12.56
CA GLN A 281 -20.32 -10.16 11.30
C GLN A 281 -19.62 -9.32 10.22
N GLN A 282 -18.46 -9.78 9.73
CA GLN A 282 -17.72 -9.12 8.63
C GLN A 282 -17.44 -7.61 8.85
N GLN A 283 -17.06 -7.19 10.06
CA GLN A 283 -16.81 -5.78 10.45
C GLN A 283 -18.05 -4.87 10.57
N GLU A 284 -19.26 -5.43 10.51
CA GLU A 284 -20.49 -4.66 10.77
C GLU A 284 -21.03 -4.95 12.17
N ILE A 285 -21.32 -3.88 12.93
CA ILE A 285 -21.95 -3.91 14.26
C ILE A 285 -23.42 -3.51 14.14
N PRO A 286 -24.36 -4.20 14.83
CA PRO A 286 -25.79 -3.91 14.73
C PRO A 286 -26.14 -2.42 14.86
N GLU A 287 -26.90 -1.91 13.88
CA GLU A 287 -27.36 -0.51 13.85
C GLU A 287 -28.77 -0.31 14.43
N ILE A 288 -29.57 -1.38 14.51
CA ILE A 288 -30.99 -1.33 14.89
C ILE A 288 -31.17 -1.92 16.28
N VAL A 289 -31.70 -1.11 17.19
CA VAL A 289 -32.04 -1.50 18.56
C VAL A 289 -33.55 -1.38 18.71
N CYS A 290 -34.22 -2.43 19.20
CA CYS A 290 -35.65 -2.37 19.52
C CYS A 290 -35.90 -1.45 20.74
N GLU A 291 -37.08 -0.85 20.80
CA GLU A 291 -37.52 -0.05 21.96
C GLU A 291 -37.60 -0.87 23.26
#